data_AF-A0A953WZ81-F1
#
_entry.id   AF-A0A953WZ81-F1
#
_cell.length_a   1.000
_cell.length_b   1.000
_cell.length_c   1.000
_cell.angle_alpha   90.00
_cell.angle_beta   90.00
_cell.angle_gamma   90.00
#
_symmetry.space_group_name_H-M   'P 1'
#
loop_
_entity.id
_entity.type
_entity.pdbx_description
1 polymer ?
#
loop_
_entity_poly.entity_id
_entity_poly.type
_entity_poly.pdbx_seq_one_letter_code
_entity_poly.pdbx_strand_id
1 'polypeptide(L)'
;LIALPQSPEARRPDRHPEAAARARNWVSEKLRNYGVFTDGDVEDVATLDVPGRRRDFPARAWHGTEKVLAEGPRADVRATLDAGLQAEAERIALTSAEAQGPDVQVAVLVVHIPTRAVRAEVGSASREREGGWLDLTAQARSPGSTLKPFIYAMAFDDGTAAPDTRVADLPTRFASYQPENFDRMFRGDVRVSDALQHSLNIPAVLMLDRVGPERFASQLALAGARPRISGGADHEAGLAIALGGAGLTARELAVLYSALGDGGIAKPLVWRAEEEQASFEADGKRLVSAESSADILDILRKAPTPEGRMPGSLTAHAPQIAFKTGTSYGFRDSWAAGVSGQHAIVVWVGRADGAPRPGITGREAALPILFEIADRTAHHLQDEGEATWRLTSAPRARSKGALRTLAEPGPPQILFPPQNAELWGGAINGRSQRAFVLAGRGEGRLSWYIDGEPSELDDAGAPVWAPERPGFYTVTAVDPDGRTSRVKVRVVTGPA
;
A
#
# COMPACT_ATOMS: atom_id res chain seq x y z
N LEU A 1 -20.40 -23.02 -40.78
CA LEU A 1 -19.57 -21.86 -41.17
C LEU A 1 -19.72 -21.51 -42.64
N ILE A 2 -19.54 -22.44 -43.59
CA ILE A 2 -19.66 -22.20 -45.05
C ILE A 2 -20.99 -21.52 -45.45
N ALA A 3 -22.10 -21.88 -44.81
CA ALA A 3 -23.41 -21.30 -45.12
C ALA A 3 -23.67 -19.90 -44.55
N LEU A 4 -22.84 -19.43 -43.60
CA LEU A 4 -23.09 -18.18 -42.86
C LEU A 4 -22.86 -16.90 -43.70
N PRO A 5 -21.76 -16.76 -44.48
CA PRO A 5 -21.47 -15.51 -45.19
C PRO A 5 -22.57 -15.04 -46.15
N GLN A 6 -23.38 -15.95 -46.68
CA GLN A 6 -24.49 -15.59 -47.58
C GLN A 6 -25.67 -14.92 -46.86
N SER A 7 -25.85 -15.15 -45.56
CA SER A 7 -26.92 -14.54 -44.77
C SER A 7 -26.52 -14.54 -43.29
N PRO A 8 -25.51 -13.74 -42.89
CA PRO A 8 -24.83 -13.89 -41.62
C PRO A 8 -25.76 -13.69 -40.43
N GLU A 9 -26.71 -12.76 -40.50
CA GLU A 9 -27.70 -12.55 -39.43
C GLU A 9 -28.82 -13.61 -39.43
N ALA A 10 -29.47 -13.86 -40.58
CA ALA A 10 -30.61 -14.79 -40.66
C ALA A 10 -30.22 -16.25 -40.40
N ARG A 11 -28.94 -16.60 -40.56
CA ARG A 11 -28.39 -17.95 -40.30
C ARG A 11 -27.57 -18.00 -39.02
N ARG A 12 -27.66 -16.99 -38.13
CA ARG A 12 -26.97 -17.02 -36.84
C ARG A 12 -27.42 -18.22 -36.01
N PRO A 13 -26.52 -19.17 -35.68
CA PRO A 13 -26.86 -20.36 -34.90
C PRO A 13 -27.50 -20.07 -33.54
N ASP A 14 -27.06 -18.99 -32.88
CA ASP A 14 -27.51 -18.60 -31.54
C ASP A 14 -28.84 -17.84 -31.51
N ARG A 15 -29.32 -17.35 -32.66
CA ARG A 15 -30.60 -16.64 -32.79
C ARG A 15 -31.64 -17.41 -33.60
N HIS A 16 -31.18 -18.14 -34.63
CA HIS A 16 -32.01 -18.84 -35.61
C HIS A 16 -31.47 -20.26 -35.86
N PRO A 17 -31.50 -21.15 -34.85
CA PRO A 17 -30.87 -22.47 -34.91
C PRO A 17 -31.44 -23.33 -36.04
N GLU A 18 -32.75 -23.28 -36.29
CA GLU A 18 -33.37 -24.04 -37.39
C GLU A 18 -32.93 -23.56 -38.77
N ALA A 19 -32.82 -22.23 -38.96
CA ALA A 19 -32.38 -21.67 -40.23
C ALA A 19 -30.90 -22.01 -40.49
N ALA A 20 -30.08 -21.99 -39.44
CA ALA A 20 -28.69 -22.44 -39.49
C ALA A 20 -28.58 -23.94 -39.79
N ALA A 21 -29.44 -24.78 -39.21
CA ALA A 21 -29.49 -26.23 -39.46
C ALA A 21 -29.88 -26.54 -40.90
N ARG A 22 -30.95 -25.93 -41.41
CA ARG A 22 -31.35 -26.04 -42.82
C ARG A 22 -30.23 -25.62 -43.77
N ALA A 23 -29.56 -24.51 -43.46
CA ALA A 23 -28.46 -24.01 -44.28
C ALA A 23 -27.22 -24.93 -44.24
N ARG A 24 -26.92 -25.56 -43.09
CA ARG A 24 -25.87 -26.59 -42.98
C ARG A 24 -26.20 -27.81 -43.82
N ASN A 25 -27.42 -28.35 -43.69
CA ASN A 25 -27.85 -29.55 -44.40
C ASN A 25 -27.89 -29.32 -45.92
N TRP A 26 -28.31 -28.12 -46.36
CA TRP A 26 -28.22 -27.73 -47.77
C TRP A 26 -26.76 -27.70 -48.29
N VAL A 27 -25.80 -27.28 -47.46
CA VAL A 27 -24.37 -27.34 -47.84
C VAL A 27 -23.87 -28.79 -47.92
N SER A 28 -24.26 -29.69 -47.01
CA SER A 28 -23.84 -31.09 -47.09
C SER A 28 -24.39 -31.79 -48.33
N GLU A 29 -25.65 -31.54 -48.70
CA GLU A 29 -26.23 -32.04 -49.96
C GLU A 29 -25.46 -31.54 -51.19
N LYS A 30 -25.06 -30.26 -51.20
CA LYS A 30 -24.23 -29.72 -52.28
C LYS A 30 -22.86 -30.39 -52.35
N LEU A 31 -22.20 -30.60 -51.22
CA LEU A 31 -20.89 -31.26 -51.16
C LEU A 31 -20.99 -32.71 -51.66
N ARG A 32 -22.10 -33.40 -51.38
CA ARG A 32 -22.37 -34.72 -51.97
C ARG A 32 -22.48 -34.67 -53.49
N ASN A 33 -23.22 -33.70 -54.04
CA ASN A 33 -23.38 -33.57 -55.50
C ASN A 33 -22.05 -33.29 -56.23
N TYR A 34 -21.07 -32.70 -55.55
CA TYR A 34 -19.71 -32.50 -56.06
C TYR A 34 -18.77 -33.69 -55.80
N GLY A 35 -19.26 -34.79 -55.23
CA GLY A 35 -18.47 -35.98 -54.91
C GLY A 35 -17.50 -35.79 -53.74
N VAL A 36 -17.68 -34.74 -52.93
CA VAL A 36 -16.84 -34.48 -51.75
C VAL A 36 -17.34 -35.25 -50.54
N PHE A 37 -18.66 -35.38 -50.38
CA PHE A 37 -19.32 -36.17 -49.32
C PHE A 37 -20.01 -37.41 -49.91
N THR A 38 -20.07 -38.47 -49.13
CA THR A 38 -20.90 -39.66 -49.38
C THR A 38 -22.33 -39.46 -48.87
N ASP A 39 -23.25 -40.37 -49.19
CA ASP A 39 -24.60 -40.35 -48.60
C ASP A 39 -24.57 -40.50 -47.07
N GLY A 40 -23.67 -41.35 -46.55
CA GLY A 40 -23.47 -41.52 -45.11
C GLY A 40 -23.03 -40.22 -44.43
N ASP A 41 -22.13 -39.45 -45.04
CA ASP A 41 -21.69 -38.15 -44.48
C ASP A 41 -22.85 -37.13 -44.39
N VAL A 42 -23.79 -37.17 -45.35
CA VAL A 42 -24.97 -36.29 -45.33
C VAL A 42 -25.93 -36.68 -44.22
N GLU A 43 -26.16 -37.98 -44.02
CA GLU A 43 -26.95 -38.52 -42.91
C GLU A 43 -26.33 -38.13 -41.56
N ASP A 44 -25.03 -38.34 -41.40
CA ASP A 44 -24.30 -37.97 -40.19
C ASP A 44 -24.42 -36.47 -39.88
N VAL A 45 -24.20 -35.61 -40.88
CA VAL A 45 -24.35 -34.15 -40.71
C VAL A 45 -25.78 -33.76 -40.32
N ALA A 46 -26.79 -34.46 -40.81
CA ALA A 46 -28.18 -34.18 -40.44
C ALA A 46 -28.47 -34.47 -38.96
N THR A 47 -27.76 -35.43 -38.35
CA THR A 47 -27.90 -35.77 -36.92
C THR A 47 -27.18 -34.80 -35.98
N LEU A 48 -26.22 -34.02 -36.49
CA LEU A 48 -25.46 -33.10 -35.65
C LEU A 48 -26.35 -31.94 -35.15
N ASP A 49 -26.11 -31.50 -33.92
CA ASP A 49 -26.72 -30.29 -33.39
C ASP A 49 -26.04 -29.03 -33.94
N VAL A 50 -26.83 -27.98 -34.13
CA VAL A 50 -26.30 -26.65 -34.41
C VAL A 50 -26.01 -25.94 -33.08
N PRO A 51 -24.83 -25.30 -32.92
CA PRO A 51 -24.51 -24.59 -31.68
C PRO A 51 -25.56 -23.51 -31.36
N GLY A 52 -26.36 -23.72 -30.31
CA GLY A 52 -27.45 -22.81 -29.93
C GLY A 52 -27.02 -21.62 -29.07
N ARG A 53 -25.75 -21.53 -28.69
CA ARG A 53 -25.23 -20.46 -27.83
C ARG A 53 -23.98 -19.83 -28.43
N ARG A 54 -23.99 -18.51 -28.56
CA ARG A 54 -22.77 -17.73 -28.78
C ARG A 54 -21.90 -17.81 -27.53
N ARG A 55 -20.65 -18.22 -27.70
CA ARG A 55 -19.62 -18.06 -26.67
C ARG A 55 -19.06 -16.65 -26.79
N ASP A 56 -19.02 -15.94 -25.67
CA ASP A 56 -18.41 -14.62 -25.65
C ASP A 56 -16.91 -14.73 -25.91
N PHE A 57 -16.35 -13.72 -26.58
CA PHE A 57 -14.91 -13.61 -26.67
C PHE A 57 -14.36 -13.41 -25.24
N PRO A 58 -13.22 -14.01 -24.90
CA PRO A 58 -12.56 -13.73 -23.63
C PRO A 58 -12.37 -12.21 -23.48
N ALA A 59 -12.98 -11.62 -22.45
CA ALA A 59 -12.90 -10.19 -22.16
C ALA A 59 -12.17 -9.95 -20.84
N ARG A 60 -11.03 -10.62 -20.66
CA ARG A 60 -10.14 -10.50 -19.50
C ARG A 60 -9.03 -9.50 -19.79
N ALA A 61 -8.36 -9.03 -18.74
CA ALA A 61 -7.19 -8.16 -18.80
C ALA A 61 -7.37 -6.93 -19.68
N TRP A 62 -8.54 -6.32 -19.70
CA TRP A 62 -8.87 -5.29 -20.69
C TRP A 62 -7.92 -4.08 -20.62
N HIS A 63 -7.59 -3.61 -19.41
CA HIS A 63 -6.58 -2.56 -19.20
C HIS A 63 -5.18 -3.00 -19.63
N GLY A 64 -4.74 -4.18 -19.21
CA GLY A 64 -3.44 -4.71 -19.57
C GLY A 64 -3.31 -4.94 -21.09
N THR A 65 -4.39 -5.37 -21.74
CA THR A 65 -4.46 -5.55 -23.19
C THR A 65 -4.38 -4.20 -23.91
N GLU A 66 -5.10 -3.18 -23.45
CA GLU A 66 -4.99 -1.82 -23.98
C GLU A 66 -3.55 -1.30 -23.85
N LYS A 67 -2.92 -1.50 -22.69
CA LYS A 67 -1.54 -1.10 -22.44
C LYS A 67 -0.54 -1.81 -23.37
N VAL A 68 -0.66 -3.14 -23.51
CA VAL A 68 0.16 -3.95 -24.42
C VAL A 68 0.04 -3.47 -25.87
N LEU A 69 -1.18 -3.11 -26.31
CA LEU A 69 -1.44 -2.70 -27.68
C LEU A 69 -1.08 -1.23 -27.97
N ALA A 70 -1.04 -0.37 -26.95
CA ALA A 70 -0.74 1.05 -27.11
C ALA A 70 0.69 1.33 -27.62
N GLU A 71 1.64 0.43 -27.36
CA GLU A 71 3.07 0.66 -27.55
C GLU A 71 3.66 -0.02 -28.81
N GLY A 72 2.84 -0.40 -29.81
CA GLY A 72 3.34 -1.12 -30.98
C GLY A 72 2.30 -1.49 -32.05
N PRO A 73 2.69 -2.26 -33.07
CA PRO A 73 1.81 -2.59 -34.18
C PRO A 73 0.62 -3.43 -33.71
N ARG A 74 -0.56 -3.22 -34.32
CA ARG A 74 -1.77 -4.04 -34.10
C ARG A 74 -1.61 -5.42 -34.75
N ALA A 75 -0.66 -6.20 -34.25
CA ALA A 75 -0.36 -7.57 -34.65
C ALA A 75 -0.62 -8.53 -33.46
N ASP A 76 -0.34 -9.82 -33.65
CA ASP A 76 -0.34 -10.79 -32.56
C ASP A 76 0.81 -10.49 -31.60
N VAL A 77 0.48 -9.93 -30.42
CA VAL A 77 1.44 -9.59 -29.37
C VAL A 77 1.27 -10.54 -28.19
N ARG A 78 2.38 -11.08 -27.70
CA ARG A 78 2.38 -11.92 -26.49
C ARG A 78 2.60 -11.05 -25.25
N ALA A 79 1.57 -10.93 -24.41
CA ALA A 79 1.68 -10.23 -23.13
C ALA A 79 2.46 -11.03 -22.08
N THR A 80 2.98 -10.35 -21.06
CA THR A 80 3.60 -10.94 -19.86
C THR A 80 2.61 -11.44 -18.81
N LEU A 81 1.32 -11.14 -18.99
CA LEU A 81 0.24 -11.47 -18.08
C LEU A 81 0.02 -12.99 -18.00
N ASP A 82 -0.10 -13.51 -16.79
CA ASP A 82 -0.52 -14.88 -16.54
C ASP A 82 -2.05 -14.97 -16.54
N ALA A 83 -2.60 -15.81 -17.43
CA ALA A 83 -4.05 -15.88 -17.63
C ALA A 83 -4.82 -16.47 -16.44
N GLY A 84 -4.19 -17.33 -15.65
CA GLY A 84 -4.77 -17.96 -14.45
C GLY A 84 -4.85 -16.95 -13.30
N LEU A 85 -3.70 -16.38 -12.96
CA LEU A 85 -3.56 -15.34 -11.94
C LEU A 85 -4.42 -14.12 -12.26
N GLN A 86 -4.44 -13.66 -13.51
CA GLN A 86 -5.28 -12.53 -13.93
C GLN A 86 -6.76 -12.79 -13.66
N ALA A 87 -7.26 -13.97 -14.01
CA ALA A 87 -8.68 -14.30 -13.82
C ALA A 87 -9.05 -14.36 -12.34
N GLU A 88 -8.16 -14.86 -11.49
CA GLU A 88 -8.36 -14.86 -10.05
C GLU A 88 -8.27 -13.45 -9.46
N ALA A 89 -7.32 -12.63 -9.91
CA ALA A 89 -7.18 -11.25 -9.47
C ALA A 89 -8.42 -10.42 -9.80
N GLU A 90 -8.97 -10.56 -11.01
CA GLU A 90 -10.24 -9.92 -11.43
C GLU A 90 -11.40 -10.34 -10.53
N ARG A 91 -11.52 -11.65 -10.24
CA ARG A 91 -12.56 -12.18 -9.35
C ARG A 91 -12.41 -11.62 -7.93
N ILE A 92 -11.20 -11.62 -7.37
CA ILE A 92 -10.92 -11.10 -6.03
C ILE A 92 -11.24 -9.61 -5.96
N ALA A 93 -10.84 -8.84 -6.98
CA ALA A 93 -11.13 -7.41 -7.06
C ALA A 93 -12.64 -7.13 -7.09
N LEU A 94 -13.40 -7.88 -7.90
CA LEU A 94 -14.85 -7.75 -7.98
C LEU A 94 -15.53 -8.08 -6.64
N THR A 95 -15.26 -9.26 -6.07
CA THR A 95 -15.88 -9.69 -4.81
C THR A 95 -15.51 -8.74 -3.66
N SER A 96 -14.27 -8.25 -3.63
CA SER A 96 -13.83 -7.29 -2.60
C SER A 96 -14.48 -5.93 -2.75
N ALA A 97 -14.69 -5.46 -3.99
CA ALA A 97 -15.41 -4.22 -4.25
C ALA A 97 -16.88 -4.34 -3.85
N GLU A 98 -17.55 -5.45 -4.18
CA GLU A 98 -18.94 -5.73 -3.78
C GLU A 98 -19.13 -5.72 -2.27
N ALA A 99 -18.20 -6.35 -1.53
CA ALA A 99 -18.24 -6.38 -0.07
C ALA A 99 -18.05 -4.99 0.58
N GLN A 100 -17.37 -4.05 -0.11
CA GLN A 100 -17.09 -2.71 0.41
C GLN A 100 -18.11 -1.65 -0.03
N GLY A 101 -19.00 -1.95 -0.98
CA GLY A 101 -20.08 -1.08 -1.41
C GLY A 101 -20.10 -0.77 -2.91
N PRO A 102 -21.24 -0.28 -3.44
CA PRO A 102 -21.51 -0.19 -4.89
C PRO A 102 -20.51 0.67 -5.67
N ASP A 103 -20.02 1.75 -5.07
CA ASP A 103 -19.19 2.74 -5.76
C ASP A 103 -17.69 2.51 -5.55
N VAL A 104 -17.34 1.40 -4.90
CA VAL A 104 -15.96 1.02 -4.61
C VAL A 104 -15.34 0.35 -5.82
N GLN A 105 -14.10 0.74 -6.10
CA GLN A 105 -13.22 0.14 -7.07
C GLN A 105 -12.00 -0.44 -6.38
N VAL A 106 -11.47 -1.50 -6.98
CA VAL A 106 -10.23 -2.17 -6.56
C VAL A 106 -9.31 -2.23 -7.77
N ALA A 107 -8.05 -1.87 -7.56
CA ALA A 107 -7.00 -2.04 -8.55
C ALA A 107 -5.87 -2.89 -7.98
N VAL A 108 -5.32 -3.78 -8.80
CA VAL A 108 -4.28 -4.74 -8.42
C VAL A 108 -3.21 -4.76 -9.51
N LEU A 109 -1.94 -4.76 -9.09
CA LEU A 109 -0.81 -4.93 -9.99
C LEU A 109 0.17 -5.94 -9.36
N VAL A 110 0.56 -6.96 -10.13
CA VAL A 110 1.55 -7.97 -9.73
C VAL A 110 2.71 -7.92 -10.72
N VAL A 111 3.92 -7.74 -10.22
CA VAL A 111 5.13 -7.54 -11.02
C VAL A 111 6.19 -8.54 -10.61
N HIS A 112 6.73 -9.28 -11.58
CA HIS A 112 7.91 -10.12 -11.40
C HIS A 112 9.15 -9.23 -11.26
N ILE A 113 9.83 -9.32 -10.13
CA ILE A 113 10.91 -8.41 -9.73
C ILE A 113 12.11 -8.49 -10.69
N PRO A 114 12.68 -9.66 -11.01
CA PRO A 114 13.88 -9.74 -11.85
C PRO A 114 13.72 -9.12 -13.25
N THR A 115 12.57 -9.34 -13.89
CA THR A 115 12.32 -8.94 -15.29
C THR A 115 11.40 -7.73 -15.44
N ARG A 116 10.77 -7.29 -14.35
CA ARG A 116 9.71 -6.27 -14.30
C ARG A 116 8.46 -6.61 -15.11
N ALA A 117 8.32 -7.87 -15.49
CA ALA A 117 7.15 -8.35 -16.20
C ALA A 117 5.90 -8.23 -15.34
N VAL A 118 4.86 -7.57 -15.87
CA VAL A 118 3.56 -7.48 -15.23
C VAL A 118 2.83 -8.81 -15.41
N ARG A 119 2.62 -9.53 -14.30
CA ARG A 119 1.98 -10.86 -14.29
C ARG A 119 0.46 -10.78 -14.14
N ALA A 120 -0.04 -9.73 -13.49
CA ALA A 120 -1.47 -9.43 -13.46
C ALA A 120 -1.69 -7.92 -13.31
N GLU A 121 -2.70 -7.41 -14.01
CA GLU A 121 -3.12 -6.01 -13.97
C GLU A 121 -4.65 -5.91 -13.99
N VAL A 122 -5.20 -5.45 -12.88
CA VAL A 122 -6.62 -5.15 -12.73
C VAL A 122 -6.73 -3.66 -12.47
N GLY A 123 -7.13 -2.88 -13.48
CA GLY A 123 -7.25 -1.43 -13.34
C GLY A 123 -8.57 -0.97 -12.70
N SER A 124 -9.59 -1.84 -12.63
CA SER A 124 -10.80 -1.61 -11.84
C SER A 124 -11.55 -2.94 -11.60
N ALA A 125 -12.53 -2.94 -10.70
CA ALA A 125 -13.20 -4.16 -10.26
C ALA A 125 -14.17 -4.73 -11.31
N SER A 126 -14.87 -3.89 -12.06
CA SER A 126 -15.74 -4.29 -13.18
C SER A 126 -16.21 -3.07 -13.98
N ARG A 127 -16.33 -3.21 -15.30
CA ARG A 127 -16.87 -2.18 -16.22
C ARG A 127 -18.34 -1.85 -15.98
N GLU A 128 -19.07 -2.69 -15.25
CA GLU A 128 -20.47 -2.47 -14.89
C GLU A 128 -20.61 -1.56 -13.65
N ARG A 129 -19.49 -1.25 -12.97
CA ARG A 129 -19.46 -0.38 -11.79
C ARG A 129 -19.06 1.04 -12.17
N GLU A 130 -19.47 2.02 -11.37
CA GLU A 130 -19.11 3.42 -11.59
C GLU A 130 -17.59 3.64 -11.62
N GLY A 131 -17.10 4.30 -12.67
CA GLY A 131 -15.67 4.49 -12.88
C GLY A 131 -14.90 3.22 -13.26
N GLY A 132 -15.61 2.11 -13.49
CA GLY A 132 -15.06 0.82 -13.89
C GLY A 132 -14.51 0.75 -15.30
N TRP A 133 -14.55 1.86 -16.06
CA TRP A 133 -13.86 2.01 -17.35
C TRP A 133 -12.49 2.68 -17.21
N LEU A 134 -12.18 3.25 -16.05
CA LEU A 134 -10.90 3.89 -15.80
C LEU A 134 -9.85 2.87 -15.42
N ASP A 135 -8.64 3.04 -15.96
CA ASP A 135 -7.46 2.34 -15.46
C ASP A 135 -6.92 3.03 -14.21
N LEU A 136 -7.37 2.57 -13.05
CA LEU A 136 -6.98 3.14 -11.76
C LEU A 136 -5.55 2.74 -11.36
N THR A 137 -4.92 1.78 -12.06
CA THR A 137 -3.47 1.53 -11.86
C THR A 137 -2.61 2.66 -12.44
N ALA A 138 -3.14 3.36 -13.45
CA ALA A 138 -2.50 4.48 -14.14
C ALA A 138 -2.96 5.86 -13.63
N GLN A 139 -3.96 5.91 -12.73
CA GLN A 139 -4.42 7.18 -12.17
C GLN A 139 -3.59 7.60 -10.96
N ALA A 140 -3.19 8.87 -10.93
CA ALA A 140 -2.48 9.44 -9.80
C ALA A 140 -3.42 9.62 -8.60
N ARG A 141 -3.01 9.10 -7.44
CA ARG A 141 -3.74 9.21 -6.18
C ARG A 141 -2.77 9.49 -5.04
N SER A 142 -3.26 9.94 -3.90
CA SER A 142 -2.39 10.13 -2.74
C SER A 142 -1.90 8.75 -2.25
N PRO A 143 -0.60 8.46 -2.27
CA PRO A 143 -0.04 7.17 -1.83
C PRO A 143 -0.13 6.99 -0.30
N GLY A 144 -0.36 8.09 0.44
CA GLY A 144 -0.37 8.07 1.90
C GLY A 144 0.96 7.56 2.44
N SER A 145 0.89 6.64 3.41
CA SER A 145 2.08 6.09 4.10
C SER A 145 2.87 5.04 3.32
N THR A 146 2.51 4.72 2.06
CA THR A 146 3.29 3.73 1.26
C THR A 146 4.67 4.23 0.86
N LEU A 147 4.96 5.53 0.99
CA LEU A 147 6.26 6.13 0.69
C LEU A 147 7.27 6.08 1.85
N LYS A 148 6.81 5.83 3.09
CA LYS A 148 7.67 5.80 4.28
C LYS A 148 8.87 4.85 4.16
N PRO A 149 8.75 3.62 3.62
CA PRO A 149 9.89 2.73 3.45
C PRO A 149 11.07 3.39 2.71
N PHE A 150 10.81 4.20 1.69
CA PHE A 150 11.84 4.86 0.90
C PHE A 150 12.47 6.06 1.63
N ILE A 151 11.70 6.75 2.47
CA ILE A 151 12.21 7.83 3.33
C ILE A 151 13.23 7.25 4.31
N TYR A 152 12.87 6.15 4.98
CA TYR A 152 13.78 5.47 5.90
C TYR A 152 14.97 4.85 5.18
N ALA A 153 14.77 4.24 4.01
CA ALA A 153 15.85 3.68 3.20
C ALA A 153 16.90 4.73 2.81
N MET A 154 16.48 5.94 2.42
CA MET A 154 17.41 7.04 2.11
C MET A 154 18.08 7.57 3.38
N ALA A 155 17.36 7.65 4.51
CA ALA A 155 17.95 8.03 5.78
C ALA A 155 19.03 7.03 6.25
N PHE A 156 18.84 5.74 5.94
CA PHE A 156 19.82 4.67 6.18
C PHE A 156 21.04 4.80 5.27
N ASP A 157 20.83 5.07 3.98
CA ASP A 157 21.92 5.33 3.02
C ASP A 157 22.77 6.54 3.44
N ASP A 158 22.15 7.57 4.00
CA ASP A 158 22.85 8.77 4.50
C ASP A 158 23.58 8.52 5.83
N GLY A 159 23.37 7.37 6.47
CA GLY A 159 23.90 7.06 7.81
C GLY A 159 23.27 7.90 8.93
N THR A 160 22.17 8.62 8.65
CA THR A 160 21.46 9.46 9.63
C THR A 160 20.55 8.66 10.56
N ALA A 161 20.18 7.45 10.14
CA ALA A 161 19.42 6.51 10.93
C ALA A 161 19.83 5.06 10.59
N ALA A 162 19.49 4.16 11.48
CA ALA A 162 19.56 2.70 11.31
C ALA A 162 18.30 2.09 11.97
N PRO A 163 17.99 0.80 11.74
CA PRO A 163 16.78 0.17 12.29
C PRO A 163 16.60 0.34 13.80
N ASP A 164 17.68 0.31 14.58
CA ASP A 164 17.71 0.43 16.04
C ASP A 164 17.85 1.87 16.56
N THR A 165 18.03 2.84 15.66
CA THR A 165 18.10 4.27 16.01
C THR A 165 16.81 4.69 16.71
N ARG A 166 16.95 5.42 17.82
CA ARG A 166 15.80 5.95 18.57
C ARG A 166 15.42 7.34 18.07
N VAL A 167 14.12 7.54 17.90
CA VAL A 167 13.53 8.77 17.39
C VAL A 167 12.38 9.17 18.30
N ALA A 168 12.27 10.46 18.58
CA ALA A 168 11.18 11.01 19.35
C ALA A 168 9.89 11.09 18.51
N ASP A 169 8.86 10.37 18.94
CA ASP A 169 7.47 10.51 18.48
C ASP A 169 6.73 11.46 19.43
N LEU A 170 7.00 12.75 19.30
CA LEU A 170 6.48 13.84 20.14
C LEU A 170 5.86 14.94 19.25
N PRO A 171 4.90 15.74 19.76
CA PRO A 171 4.36 16.87 19.01
C PRO A 171 5.50 17.78 18.51
N THR A 172 5.71 17.79 17.20
CA THR A 172 6.82 18.51 16.56
C THR A 172 6.26 19.42 15.49
N ARG A 173 6.72 20.67 15.49
CA ARG A 173 6.37 21.66 14.47
C ARG A 173 7.56 21.88 13.55
N PHE A 174 7.34 21.73 12.25
CA PHE A 174 8.32 21.95 11.19
C PHE A 174 7.93 23.24 10.47
N ALA A 175 8.52 24.37 10.87
CA ALA A 175 8.10 25.70 10.43
C ALA A 175 6.59 25.94 10.65
N SER A 176 5.78 26.05 9.58
CA SER A 176 4.33 26.21 9.64
C SER A 176 3.55 24.88 9.66
N TYR A 177 4.22 23.75 9.46
CA TYR A 177 3.61 22.43 9.32
C TYR A 177 3.69 21.63 10.62
N GLN A 178 2.58 21.07 11.08
CA GLN A 178 2.50 20.26 12.30
C GLN A 178 1.79 18.94 12.00
N PRO A 179 2.54 17.86 11.72
CA PRO A 179 1.95 16.56 11.47
C PRO A 179 1.41 15.93 12.76
N GLU A 180 0.31 15.19 12.65
CA GLU A 180 -0.23 14.34 13.71
C GLU A 180 -0.08 12.87 13.32
N ASN A 181 0.10 11.99 14.30
CA ASN A 181 -0.04 10.54 14.06
C ASN A 181 -1.49 10.20 13.72
N PHE A 182 -1.67 9.11 12.98
CA PHE A 182 -2.99 8.68 12.53
C PHE A 182 -3.98 8.42 13.69
N ASP A 183 -3.47 7.85 14.78
CA ASP A 183 -4.22 7.60 16.04
C ASP A 183 -4.18 8.78 17.01
N ARG A 184 -3.49 9.87 16.66
CA ARG A 184 -3.22 11.04 17.52
C ARG A 184 -2.58 10.70 18.87
N MET A 185 -1.95 9.54 18.98
CA MET A 185 -1.20 9.12 20.16
C MET A 185 0.30 9.33 19.92
N PHE A 186 1.01 9.71 20.99
CA PHE A 186 2.46 9.89 20.99
C PHE A 186 3.09 8.75 21.78
N ARG A 187 4.13 8.13 21.24
CA ARG A 187 4.79 6.96 21.84
C ARG A 187 6.14 7.29 22.49
N GLY A 188 6.55 8.55 22.51
CA GLY A 188 7.84 8.96 23.07
C GLY A 188 9.01 8.42 22.25
N ASP A 189 10.03 7.88 22.89
CA ASP A 189 11.23 7.39 22.20
C ASP A 189 11.01 5.99 21.61
N VAL A 190 10.82 5.91 20.30
CA VAL A 190 10.60 4.67 19.53
C VAL A 190 11.83 4.33 18.67
N ARG A 191 12.05 3.04 18.38
CA ARG A 191 13.02 2.66 17.34
C ARG A 191 12.47 2.98 15.96
N VAL A 192 13.35 3.26 15.00
CA VAL A 192 12.97 3.44 13.59
C VAL A 192 12.22 2.21 13.06
N SER A 193 12.68 1.00 13.39
CA SER A 193 11.98 -0.24 13.03
C SER A 193 10.52 -0.23 13.47
N ASP A 194 10.29 0.14 14.73
CA ASP A 194 8.97 0.14 15.37
C ASP A 194 8.11 1.27 14.78
N ALA A 195 8.71 2.44 14.54
CA ALA A 195 8.04 3.57 13.92
C ALA A 195 7.56 3.25 12.50
N LEU A 196 8.35 2.53 11.70
CA LEU A 196 7.97 2.11 10.35
C LEU A 196 6.89 1.01 10.38
N GLN A 197 7.02 0.01 11.25
CA GLN A 197 6.03 -1.07 11.43
C GLN A 197 4.67 -0.53 11.86
N HIS A 198 4.65 0.42 12.79
CA HIS A 198 3.43 1.09 13.25
C HIS A 198 3.03 2.29 12.38
N SER A 199 3.81 2.60 11.33
CA SER A 199 3.54 3.65 10.37
C SER A 199 3.33 5.03 11.03
N LEU A 200 4.17 5.39 12.00
CA LEU A 200 4.10 6.68 12.70
C LEU A 200 4.43 7.84 11.75
N ASN A 201 3.70 8.94 11.84
CA ASN A 201 3.83 10.08 10.92
C ASN A 201 5.01 10.96 11.31
N ILE A 202 5.18 11.24 12.60
CA ILE A 202 6.17 12.20 13.08
C ILE A 202 7.60 11.73 12.83
N PRO A 203 8.00 10.49 13.20
CA PRO A 203 9.34 10.01 12.87
C PRO A 203 9.62 9.99 11.37
N ALA A 204 8.62 9.68 10.53
CA ALA A 204 8.79 9.69 9.08
C ALA A 204 9.01 11.09 8.52
N VAL A 205 8.27 12.09 9.01
CA VAL A 205 8.48 13.50 8.62
C VAL A 205 9.86 13.99 9.10
N LEU A 206 10.27 13.62 10.30
CA LEU A 206 11.58 13.98 10.85
C LEU A 206 12.76 13.36 10.07
N MET A 207 12.58 12.14 9.53
CA MET A 207 13.55 11.54 8.61
C MET A 207 13.55 12.24 7.25
N LEU A 208 12.38 12.57 6.72
CA LEU A 208 12.29 13.30 5.45
C LEU A 208 12.93 14.68 5.52
N ASP A 209 12.77 15.38 6.65
CA ASP A 209 13.40 16.68 6.90
C ASP A 209 14.93 16.59 6.84
N ARG A 210 15.51 15.50 7.37
CA ARG A 210 16.95 15.22 7.26
C ARG A 210 17.40 14.82 5.86
N VAL A 211 16.62 13.98 5.17
CA VAL A 211 16.92 13.52 3.80
C VAL A 211 16.81 14.68 2.80
N GLY A 212 15.90 15.61 3.05
CA GLY A 212 15.53 16.70 2.15
C GLY A 212 14.38 16.28 1.21
N PRO A 213 13.21 16.94 1.25
CA PRO A 213 12.05 16.53 0.46
C PRO A 213 12.24 16.68 -1.05
N GLU A 214 13.02 17.66 -1.52
CA GLU A 214 13.37 17.81 -2.94
C GLU A 214 14.27 16.68 -3.45
N ARG A 215 15.27 16.31 -2.66
CA ARG A 215 16.16 15.18 -2.97
C ARG A 215 15.35 13.89 -3.01
N PHE A 216 14.46 13.69 -2.04
CA PHE A 216 13.56 12.54 -2.01
C PHE A 216 12.70 12.48 -3.28
N ALA A 217 12.00 13.56 -3.63
CA ALA A 217 11.17 13.63 -4.82
C ALA A 217 11.96 13.41 -6.12
N SER A 218 13.18 13.97 -6.20
CA SER A 218 14.08 13.80 -7.35
C SER A 218 14.54 12.36 -7.51
N GLN A 219 14.88 11.68 -6.41
CA GLN A 219 15.27 10.27 -6.44
C GLN A 219 14.11 9.35 -6.86
N LEU A 220 12.89 9.61 -6.37
CA LEU A 220 11.70 8.89 -6.84
C LEU A 220 11.47 9.10 -8.34
N ALA A 221 11.62 10.35 -8.82
CA ALA A 221 11.45 10.67 -10.24
C ALA A 221 12.51 9.98 -11.12
N LEU A 222 13.78 9.94 -10.69
CA LEU A 222 14.86 9.22 -11.37
C LEU A 222 14.63 7.71 -11.42
N ALA A 223 13.99 7.16 -10.39
CA ALA A 223 13.56 5.77 -10.35
C ALA A 223 12.32 5.47 -11.22
N GLY A 224 11.71 6.47 -11.86
CA GLY A 224 10.52 6.32 -12.71
C GLY A 224 9.19 6.54 -12.00
N ALA A 225 9.20 7.04 -10.76
CA ALA A 225 8.02 7.34 -9.96
C ALA A 225 7.94 8.84 -9.63
N ARG A 226 7.63 9.68 -10.63
CA ARG A 226 7.63 11.14 -10.47
C ARG A 226 6.43 11.59 -9.61
N PRO A 227 6.64 12.15 -8.40
CA PRO A 227 5.54 12.63 -7.58
C PRO A 227 4.85 13.84 -8.23
N ARG A 228 3.52 13.84 -8.26
CA ARG A 228 2.71 14.97 -8.76
C ARG A 228 2.20 15.81 -7.59
N ILE A 229 2.74 17.00 -7.41
CA ILE A 229 2.37 17.91 -6.32
C ILE A 229 1.28 18.86 -6.83
N SER A 230 0.15 18.94 -6.12
CA SER A 230 -0.97 19.82 -6.47
C SER A 230 -1.13 20.90 -5.41
N GLY A 231 -1.15 22.18 -5.82
CA GLY A 231 -1.50 23.31 -4.96
C GLY A 231 -0.33 23.94 -4.18
N GLY A 232 0.28 24.97 -4.77
CA GLY A 232 1.25 25.88 -4.15
C GLY A 232 1.92 26.74 -5.24
N ALA A 233 2.18 28.02 -4.97
CA ALA A 233 2.72 28.96 -5.96
C ALA A 233 4.03 28.47 -6.62
N ASP A 234 4.80 27.63 -5.92
CA ASP A 234 6.15 27.22 -6.33
C ASP A 234 6.29 25.74 -6.75
N HIS A 235 5.24 24.90 -6.67
CA HIS A 235 5.30 23.45 -7.00
C HIS A 235 6.43 22.66 -6.30
N GLU A 236 7.04 23.21 -5.26
CA GLU A 236 8.17 22.60 -4.55
C GLU A 236 7.75 21.41 -3.67
N ALA A 237 8.65 20.43 -3.54
CA ALA A 237 8.43 19.26 -2.70
C ALA A 237 8.56 19.65 -1.21
N GLY A 238 7.43 19.77 -0.53
CA GLY A 238 7.38 19.97 0.93
C GLY A 238 7.33 18.66 1.73
N LEU A 239 7.48 18.77 3.04
CA LEU A 239 7.39 17.63 3.99
C LEU A 239 6.07 16.84 3.93
N ALA A 240 5.01 17.45 3.37
CA ALA A 240 3.73 16.80 3.16
C ALA A 240 3.83 15.54 2.27
N ILE A 241 4.84 15.42 1.40
CA ILE A 241 5.07 14.21 0.59
C ILE A 241 5.22 12.95 1.44
N ALA A 242 5.77 13.06 2.67
CA ALA A 242 5.88 11.92 3.58
C ALA A 242 4.53 11.29 3.95
N LEU A 243 3.46 12.08 3.91
CA LEU A 243 2.11 11.68 4.33
C LEU A 243 1.13 11.59 3.15
N GLY A 244 1.63 11.63 1.91
CA GLY A 244 0.80 11.54 0.70
C GLY A 244 0.39 12.87 0.08
N GLY A 245 1.08 13.97 0.43
CA GLY A 245 0.87 15.29 -0.19
C GLY A 245 1.27 15.39 -1.68
N ALA A 246 1.74 14.30 -2.30
CA ALA A 246 2.00 14.20 -3.72
C ALA A 246 1.34 12.93 -4.28
N GLY A 247 0.80 12.98 -5.50
CA GLY A 247 0.12 11.87 -6.13
C GLY A 247 1.07 10.92 -6.88
N LEU A 248 0.89 9.61 -6.69
CA LEU A 248 1.56 8.52 -7.42
C LEU A 248 0.53 7.55 -8.01
N THR A 249 0.88 6.87 -9.08
CA THR A 249 0.06 5.79 -9.66
C THR A 249 0.42 4.45 -9.01
N ALA A 250 -0.46 3.44 -9.13
CA ALA A 250 -0.14 2.10 -8.65
C ALA A 250 1.06 1.50 -9.41
N ARG A 251 1.19 1.82 -10.70
CA ARG A 251 2.34 1.42 -11.55
C ARG A 251 3.65 2.00 -11.03
N GLU A 252 3.67 3.28 -10.65
CA GLU A 252 4.84 3.93 -10.06
C GLU A 252 5.19 3.34 -8.69
N LEU A 253 4.19 3.07 -7.85
CA LEU A 253 4.42 2.35 -6.59
C LEU A 253 4.99 0.94 -6.85
N ALA A 254 4.51 0.23 -7.87
CA ALA A 254 5.04 -1.08 -8.20
C ALA A 254 6.51 -1.01 -8.63
N VAL A 255 6.92 -0.01 -9.42
CA VAL A 255 8.34 0.23 -9.74
C VAL A 255 9.18 0.39 -8.46
N LEU A 256 8.70 1.18 -7.50
CA LEU A 256 9.41 1.42 -6.25
C LEU A 256 9.52 0.16 -5.37
N TYR A 257 8.43 -0.62 -5.22
CA TYR A 257 8.45 -1.85 -4.43
C TYR A 257 9.20 -2.99 -5.13
N SER A 258 9.14 -3.05 -6.46
CA SER A 258 10.01 -3.91 -7.26
C SER A 258 11.48 -3.54 -7.09
N ALA A 259 11.81 -2.25 -6.98
CA ALA A 259 13.17 -1.81 -6.68
C ALA A 259 13.63 -2.23 -5.30
N LEU A 260 12.77 -2.10 -4.29
CA LEU A 260 13.05 -2.53 -2.93
C LEU A 260 13.38 -4.04 -2.88
N GLY A 261 12.65 -4.86 -3.63
CA GLY A 261 12.91 -6.30 -3.76
C GLY A 261 14.13 -6.67 -4.63
N ASP A 262 14.69 -5.73 -5.40
CA ASP A 262 15.86 -5.92 -6.26
C ASP A 262 17.07 -5.10 -5.76
N GLY A 263 17.28 -5.07 -4.43
CA GLY A 263 18.45 -4.41 -3.83
C GLY A 263 18.54 -2.91 -4.11
N GLY A 264 17.40 -2.24 -4.28
CA GLY A 264 17.28 -0.82 -4.50
C GLY A 264 17.44 -0.40 -5.97
N ILE A 265 17.42 -1.33 -6.92
CA ILE A 265 17.52 -1.04 -8.35
C ILE A 265 16.12 -0.91 -8.97
N ALA A 266 15.79 0.26 -9.50
CA ALA A 266 14.55 0.53 -10.21
C ALA A 266 14.72 0.34 -11.72
N LYS A 267 13.73 -0.28 -12.36
CA LYS A 267 13.64 -0.47 -13.81
C LYS A 267 12.20 -0.24 -14.27
N PRO A 268 11.96 0.13 -15.55
CA PRO A 268 10.61 0.23 -16.10
C PRO A 268 9.85 -1.10 -16.05
N LEU A 269 8.51 -1.03 -15.95
CA LEU A 269 7.63 -2.19 -16.03
C LEU A 269 7.51 -2.71 -17.47
N VAL A 270 7.30 -4.02 -17.62
CA VAL A 270 7.27 -4.72 -18.93
C VAL A 270 5.94 -5.43 -19.13
N TRP A 271 5.27 -5.12 -20.25
CA TRP A 271 3.99 -5.73 -20.62
C TRP A 271 4.09 -6.75 -21.75
N ARG A 272 5.20 -6.73 -22.52
CA ARG A 272 5.40 -7.63 -23.67
C ARG A 272 6.44 -8.69 -23.36
N ALA A 273 6.15 -9.92 -23.73
CA ALA A 273 7.01 -11.05 -23.45
C ALA A 273 8.37 -10.93 -24.16
N GLU A 274 8.42 -10.31 -25.35
CA GLU A 274 9.70 -10.09 -26.06
C GLU A 274 10.66 -9.11 -25.35
N GLU A 275 10.15 -8.26 -24.45
CA GLU A 275 10.94 -7.25 -23.72
C GLU A 275 11.52 -7.78 -22.40
N GLU A 276 11.03 -8.94 -21.93
CA GLU A 276 11.34 -9.51 -20.62
C GLU A 276 12.84 -9.84 -20.47
N GLN A 277 13.45 -10.47 -21.48
CA GLN A 277 14.89 -10.79 -21.45
C GLN A 277 15.76 -9.53 -21.44
N ALA A 278 15.43 -8.56 -22.30
CA ALA A 278 16.15 -7.29 -22.36
C ALA A 278 16.07 -6.53 -21.03
N SER A 279 14.91 -6.54 -20.37
CA SER A 279 14.72 -5.93 -19.05
C SER A 279 15.52 -6.63 -17.94
N PHE A 280 15.61 -7.96 -17.97
CA PHE A 280 16.44 -8.72 -17.03
C PHE A 280 17.92 -8.30 -17.11
N GLU A 281 18.44 -8.17 -18.33
CA GLU A 281 19.83 -7.80 -18.62
C GLU A 281 20.11 -6.30 -18.45
N ALA A 282 19.09 -5.44 -18.58
CA ALA A 282 19.26 -4.00 -18.50
C ALA A 282 19.77 -3.54 -17.13
N ASP A 283 20.63 -2.51 -17.15
CA ASP A 283 20.97 -1.78 -15.93
C ASP A 283 19.78 -0.92 -15.49
N GLY A 284 19.52 -0.90 -14.18
CA GLY A 284 18.50 -0.04 -13.59
C GLY A 284 19.08 1.24 -12.99
N LYS A 285 18.19 2.07 -12.44
CA LYS A 285 18.56 3.25 -11.66
C LYS A 285 18.60 2.88 -10.19
N ARG A 286 19.72 3.18 -9.51
CA ARG A 286 19.83 2.95 -8.07
C ARG A 286 18.99 4.00 -7.32
N LEU A 287 17.92 3.53 -6.68
CA LEU A 287 17.08 4.32 -5.79
C LEU A 287 17.70 4.40 -4.40
N VAL A 288 18.13 3.26 -3.86
CA VAL A 288 18.79 3.11 -2.54
C VAL A 288 19.83 2.00 -2.57
N SER A 289 20.64 1.89 -1.52
CA SER A 289 21.60 0.78 -1.39
C SER A 289 20.91 -0.57 -1.18
N ALA A 290 21.64 -1.65 -1.49
CA ALA A 290 21.16 -3.00 -1.25
C ALA A 290 21.03 -3.32 0.25
N GLU A 291 21.90 -2.75 1.09
CA GLU A 291 21.86 -2.91 2.55
C GLU A 291 20.59 -2.25 3.14
N SER A 292 20.34 -0.98 2.81
CA SER A 292 19.12 -0.28 3.23
C SER A 292 17.86 -0.96 2.71
N SER A 293 17.87 -1.49 1.49
CA SER A 293 16.74 -2.27 0.95
C SER A 293 16.47 -3.53 1.77
N ALA A 294 17.53 -4.27 2.13
CA ALA A 294 17.42 -5.49 2.92
C ALA A 294 16.90 -5.20 4.34
N ASP A 295 17.41 -4.15 4.99
CA ASP A 295 16.97 -3.72 6.32
C ASP A 295 15.50 -3.30 6.32
N ILE A 296 15.07 -2.54 5.30
CA ILE A 296 13.67 -2.12 5.17
C ILE A 296 12.76 -3.34 4.94
N LEU A 297 13.14 -4.27 4.06
CA LEU A 297 12.36 -5.50 3.86
C LEU A 297 12.25 -6.31 5.16
N ASP A 298 13.32 -6.43 5.95
CA ASP A 298 13.29 -7.12 7.25
C ASP A 298 12.35 -6.43 8.25
N ILE A 299 12.37 -5.09 8.30
CA ILE A 299 11.43 -4.32 9.14
C ILE A 299 9.98 -4.57 8.70
N LEU A 300 9.70 -4.53 7.39
CA LEU A 300 8.34 -4.68 6.84
C LEU A 300 7.79 -6.10 6.99
N ARG A 301 8.63 -7.16 6.94
CA ARG A 301 8.20 -8.54 7.21
C ARG A 301 7.70 -8.75 8.64
N LYS A 302 8.19 -7.93 9.58
CA LYS A 302 7.84 -7.98 11.00
C LYS A 302 6.62 -7.11 11.34
N ALA A 303 6.01 -6.44 10.36
CA ALA A 303 4.81 -5.65 10.58
C ALA A 303 3.61 -6.55 11.00
N PRO A 304 2.71 -6.07 11.88
CA PRO A 304 1.56 -6.87 12.31
C PRO A 304 0.63 -7.21 11.14
N THR A 305 0.38 -8.51 10.94
CA THR A 305 -0.51 -9.06 9.92
C THR A 305 -1.98 -8.72 10.18
N PRO A 306 -2.87 -8.84 9.18
CA PRO A 306 -4.32 -8.66 9.37
C PRO A 306 -4.88 -9.56 10.48
N GLU A 307 -5.94 -9.08 11.15
CA GLU A 307 -6.66 -9.88 12.16
C GLU A 307 -7.17 -11.20 11.56
N GLY A 308 -7.13 -12.27 12.36
CA GLY A 308 -7.56 -13.60 11.94
C GLY A 308 -6.56 -14.37 11.07
N ARG A 309 -5.44 -13.76 10.66
CA ARG A 309 -4.37 -14.44 9.90
C ARG A 309 -3.14 -14.65 10.79
N MET A 310 -2.71 -15.92 10.89
CA MET A 310 -1.47 -16.28 11.57
C MET A 310 -0.28 -15.59 10.88
N PRO A 311 0.67 -15.02 11.63
CA PRO A 311 1.91 -14.47 11.06
C PRO A 311 2.61 -15.49 10.16
N GLY A 312 3.09 -15.04 8.99
CA GLY A 312 3.79 -15.92 8.03
C GLY A 312 5.02 -16.62 8.62
N SER A 313 5.63 -16.02 9.65
CA SER A 313 6.73 -16.62 10.44
C SER A 313 6.34 -17.85 11.25
N LEU A 314 5.04 -18.06 11.50
CA LEU A 314 4.49 -19.18 12.27
C LEU A 314 3.82 -20.24 11.39
N THR A 315 3.86 -20.09 10.07
CA THR A 315 3.24 -20.99 9.10
C THR A 315 4.30 -21.49 8.12
N ALA A 316 4.59 -22.79 8.13
CA ALA A 316 5.71 -23.38 7.38
C ALA A 316 5.65 -23.18 5.85
N HIS A 317 4.48 -22.85 5.30
CA HIS A 317 4.26 -22.75 3.85
C HIS A 317 3.54 -21.46 3.42
N ALA A 318 3.28 -20.50 4.31
CA ALA A 318 2.69 -19.24 3.88
C ALA A 318 3.78 -18.29 3.38
N PRO A 319 3.57 -17.58 2.26
CA PRO A 319 4.53 -16.59 1.78
C PRO A 319 4.77 -15.53 2.87
N GLN A 320 6.05 -15.29 3.20
CA GLN A 320 6.41 -14.15 4.03
C GLN A 320 6.35 -12.87 3.20
N ILE A 321 5.37 -12.02 3.49
CA ILE A 321 5.15 -10.78 2.77
C ILE A 321 5.80 -9.63 3.53
N ALA A 322 6.70 -8.91 2.89
CA ALA A 322 7.19 -7.61 3.37
C ALA A 322 6.24 -6.52 2.84
N PHE A 323 5.39 -5.94 3.68
CA PHE A 323 4.33 -5.03 3.21
C PHE A 323 4.27 -3.72 3.97
N LYS A 324 3.63 -2.73 3.33
CA LYS A 324 3.29 -1.45 3.91
C LYS A 324 1.87 -1.05 3.50
N THR A 325 1.09 -0.62 4.48
CA THR A 325 -0.22 0.00 4.25
C THR A 325 -0.11 1.51 4.04
N GLY A 326 -1.04 2.08 3.30
CA GLY A 326 -1.20 3.51 3.15
C GLY A 326 -2.67 3.90 3.25
N THR A 327 -2.93 5.02 3.92
CA THR A 327 -4.24 5.68 3.90
C THR A 327 -3.98 7.14 3.57
N SER A 328 -4.66 7.68 2.57
CA SER A 328 -4.58 9.10 2.22
C SER A 328 -5.33 9.98 3.21
N TYR A 329 -5.02 11.28 3.19
CA TYR A 329 -5.78 12.27 3.95
C TYR A 329 -7.27 12.25 3.55
N GLY A 330 -8.15 12.34 4.55
CA GLY A 330 -9.59 12.29 4.32
C GLY A 330 -10.14 10.92 3.88
N PHE A 331 -9.37 9.83 4.01
CA PHE A 331 -9.81 8.46 3.72
C PHE A 331 -10.29 8.24 2.27
N ARG A 332 -9.68 8.91 1.28
CA ARG A 332 -10.07 8.78 -0.14
C ARG A 332 -9.53 7.51 -0.79
N ASP A 333 -8.29 7.20 -0.44
CA ASP A 333 -7.46 6.11 -0.97
C ASP A 333 -6.97 5.21 0.16
N SER A 334 -7.17 3.90 -0.03
CA SER A 334 -6.68 2.82 0.82
C SER A 334 -5.69 1.97 0.01
N TRP A 335 -4.45 1.86 0.49
CA TRP A 335 -3.35 1.19 -0.21
C TRP A 335 -2.75 0.05 0.61
N ALA A 336 -2.29 -0.97 -0.09
CA ALA A 336 -1.33 -1.93 0.42
C ALA A 336 -0.31 -2.23 -0.69
N ALA A 337 0.97 -2.17 -0.38
CA ALA A 337 2.05 -2.52 -1.30
C ALA A 337 3.06 -3.40 -0.58
N GLY A 338 3.63 -4.38 -1.28
CA GLY A 338 4.55 -5.32 -0.66
C GLY A 338 5.32 -6.18 -1.63
N VAL A 339 6.29 -6.91 -1.08
CA VAL A 339 7.15 -7.88 -1.77
C VAL A 339 6.90 -9.26 -1.16
N SER A 340 6.64 -10.24 -2.02
CA SER A 340 6.41 -11.64 -1.67
C SER A 340 7.15 -12.52 -2.68
N GLY A 341 8.10 -13.32 -2.22
CA GLY A 341 8.98 -14.09 -3.12
C GLY A 341 9.68 -13.17 -4.13
N GLN A 342 9.65 -13.53 -5.41
CA GLN A 342 10.16 -12.71 -6.51
C GLN A 342 9.13 -11.73 -7.08
N HIS A 343 8.08 -11.37 -6.34
CA HIS A 343 6.99 -10.54 -6.84
C HIS A 343 6.76 -9.30 -5.97
N ALA A 344 6.52 -8.16 -6.63
CA ALA A 344 5.97 -6.97 -6.00
C ALA A 344 4.46 -6.89 -6.29
N ILE A 345 3.67 -6.59 -5.27
CA ILE A 345 2.21 -6.54 -5.35
C ILE A 345 1.76 -5.18 -4.83
N VAL A 346 0.93 -4.49 -5.61
CA VAL A 346 0.31 -3.22 -5.22
C VAL A 346 -1.20 -3.35 -5.35
N VAL A 347 -1.92 -2.99 -4.29
CA VAL A 347 -3.37 -2.96 -4.23
C VAL A 347 -3.83 -1.57 -3.81
N TRP A 348 -4.79 -1.05 -4.56
CA TRP A 348 -5.53 0.16 -4.23
C TRP A 348 -7.01 -0.15 -4.10
N VAL A 349 -7.66 0.50 -3.14
CA VAL A 349 -9.10 0.48 -2.96
C VAL A 349 -9.59 1.88 -2.67
N GLY A 350 -10.64 2.31 -3.37
CA GLY A 350 -11.22 3.63 -3.21
C GLY A 350 -12.35 3.87 -4.19
N ARG A 351 -12.76 5.13 -4.32
CA ARG A 351 -13.76 5.54 -5.32
C ARG A 351 -13.07 6.17 -6.52
N ALA A 352 -13.58 5.89 -7.71
CA ALA A 352 -13.05 6.46 -8.94
C ALA A 352 -13.17 8.00 -9.00
N ASP A 353 -14.21 8.57 -8.42
CA ASP A 353 -14.40 10.02 -8.29
C ASP A 353 -13.51 10.68 -7.21
N GLY A 354 -12.79 9.87 -6.42
CA GLY A 354 -11.96 10.32 -5.32
C GLY A 354 -12.73 10.80 -4.08
N ALA A 355 -14.03 10.52 -3.96
CA ALA A 355 -14.79 10.91 -2.76
C ALA A 355 -14.29 10.14 -1.51
N PRO A 356 -14.35 10.76 -0.32
CA PRO A 356 -13.84 10.16 0.91
C PRO A 356 -14.66 8.96 1.36
N ARG A 357 -14.02 7.99 2.01
CA ARG A 357 -14.65 6.84 2.70
C ARG A 357 -14.27 6.85 4.19
N PRO A 358 -14.90 7.70 5.01
CA PRO A 358 -14.50 7.89 6.41
C PRO A 358 -14.46 6.57 7.19
N GLY A 359 -13.40 6.37 7.97
CA GLY A 359 -13.23 5.18 8.79
C GLY A 359 -12.67 3.96 8.06
N ILE A 360 -12.48 4.00 6.74
CA ILE A 360 -11.91 2.88 5.98
C ILE A 360 -10.42 3.11 5.70
N THR A 361 -9.58 2.21 6.20
CA THR A 361 -8.12 2.32 6.10
C THR A 361 -7.49 1.32 5.12
N GLY A 362 -6.24 1.56 4.72
CA GLY A 362 -5.45 0.59 3.94
C GLY A 362 -5.33 -0.78 4.61
N ARG A 363 -5.31 -0.83 5.94
CA ARG A 363 -5.23 -2.10 6.71
C ARG A 363 -6.52 -2.92 6.61
N GLU A 364 -7.68 -2.28 6.56
CA GLU A 364 -8.98 -2.97 6.48
C GLU A 364 -9.36 -3.30 5.04
N ALA A 365 -9.14 -2.38 4.10
CA ALA A 365 -9.64 -2.52 2.73
C ALA A 365 -8.66 -3.16 1.75
N ALA A 366 -7.40 -2.76 1.76
CA ALA A 366 -6.43 -3.14 0.72
C ALA A 366 -5.51 -4.29 1.16
N LEU A 367 -5.14 -4.34 2.44
CA LEU A 367 -4.21 -5.33 2.96
C LEU A 367 -4.72 -6.78 2.83
N PRO A 368 -5.98 -7.12 3.14
CA PRO A 368 -6.48 -8.48 2.99
C PRO A 368 -6.41 -8.96 1.53
N ILE A 369 -6.73 -8.07 0.58
CA ILE A 369 -6.65 -8.33 -0.86
C ILE A 369 -5.21 -8.60 -1.27
N LEU A 370 -4.24 -7.79 -0.81
CA LEU A 370 -2.82 -8.01 -1.11
C LEU A 370 -2.36 -9.40 -0.68
N PHE A 371 -2.78 -9.83 0.52
CA PHE A 371 -2.44 -11.15 1.05
C PHE A 371 -3.09 -12.29 0.25
N GLU A 372 -4.36 -12.16 -0.16
CA GLU A 372 -5.00 -13.16 -1.02
C GLU A 372 -4.32 -13.23 -2.40
N ILE A 373 -3.99 -12.10 -3.00
CA ILE A 373 -3.27 -12.03 -4.28
C ILE A 373 -1.88 -12.66 -4.17
N ALA A 374 -1.17 -12.45 -3.06
CA ALA A 374 0.13 -13.08 -2.82
C ALA A 374 0.02 -14.61 -2.75
N ASP A 375 -1.01 -15.13 -2.09
CA ASP A 375 -1.28 -16.57 -2.03
C ASP A 375 -1.57 -17.14 -3.43
N ARG A 376 -2.35 -16.43 -4.26
CA ARG A 376 -2.61 -16.83 -5.66
C ARG A 376 -1.34 -16.78 -6.50
N THR A 377 -0.56 -15.72 -6.33
CA THR A 377 0.71 -15.52 -7.06
C THR A 377 1.66 -16.69 -6.79
N ALA A 378 1.84 -17.07 -5.52
CA ALA A 378 2.67 -18.21 -5.15
C ALA A 378 2.18 -19.54 -5.72
N HIS A 379 0.85 -19.71 -5.87
CA HIS A 379 0.26 -20.92 -6.43
C HIS A 379 0.42 -21.02 -7.95
N HIS A 380 0.11 -19.94 -8.68
CA HIS A 380 0.13 -19.92 -10.16
C HIS A 380 1.54 -19.82 -10.73
N LEU A 381 2.42 -19.08 -10.05
CA LEU A 381 3.75 -18.77 -10.57
C LEU A 381 4.85 -19.61 -9.92
N GLN A 382 4.49 -20.77 -9.32
CA GLN A 382 5.35 -21.71 -8.57
C GLN A 382 6.77 -21.18 -8.42
N ASP A 383 7.06 -20.55 -7.27
CA ASP A 383 8.41 -20.05 -6.96
C ASP A 383 9.41 -21.18 -7.27
N GLU A 384 10.10 -21.11 -8.42
CA GLU A 384 11.35 -21.82 -8.66
C GLU A 384 12.36 -21.16 -7.74
N GLY A 385 12.25 -21.53 -6.46
CA GLY A 385 13.03 -21.02 -5.36
C GLY A 385 14.47 -21.51 -5.46
N GLU A 386 15.21 -21.02 -6.44
CA GLU A 386 16.58 -20.62 -6.16
C GLU A 386 16.53 -19.17 -5.72
N ALA A 387 16.33 -18.99 -4.41
CA ALA A 387 16.82 -17.80 -3.73
C ALA A 387 18.34 -17.81 -3.83
N THR A 388 18.90 -17.51 -5.01
CA THR A 388 20.23 -16.91 -5.11
C THR A 388 20.06 -15.46 -4.70
N TRP A 389 20.02 -15.27 -3.39
CA TRP A 389 20.59 -14.09 -2.78
C TRP A 389 21.89 -13.81 -3.53
N ARG A 390 21.92 -12.73 -4.33
CA ARG A 390 23.18 -12.20 -4.83
C ARG A 390 23.95 -11.79 -3.58
N LEU A 391 24.79 -12.72 -3.17
CA LEU A 391 25.87 -12.64 -2.22
C LEU A 391 26.90 -11.64 -2.73
N THR A 392 26.49 -10.39 -2.96
CA THR A 392 27.41 -9.27 -2.85
C THR A 392 27.56 -9.05 -1.36
N SER A 393 28.47 -9.81 -0.75
CA SER A 393 29.08 -9.47 0.51
C SER A 393 29.88 -8.17 0.30
N ALA A 394 29.17 -7.05 0.19
CA ALA A 394 29.74 -5.80 0.66
C ALA A 394 29.94 -6.01 2.17
N PRO A 395 31.13 -5.75 2.71
CA PRO A 395 31.35 -5.88 4.14
C PRO A 395 30.32 -5.01 4.85
N ARG A 396 29.49 -5.63 5.70
CA ARG A 396 28.59 -4.94 6.63
C ARG A 396 29.43 -3.87 7.33
N ALA A 397 29.27 -2.62 6.91
CA ALA A 397 29.81 -1.51 7.65
C ALA A 397 28.93 -1.42 8.89
N ARG A 398 29.33 -2.11 9.96
CA ARG A 398 28.78 -1.83 11.28
C ARG A 398 28.95 -0.33 11.46
N SER A 399 27.83 0.40 11.51
CA SER A 399 27.81 1.80 11.89
C SER A 399 28.67 1.90 13.16
N LYS A 400 29.81 2.57 13.05
CA LYS A 400 30.63 2.85 14.23
C LYS A 400 29.73 3.66 15.15
N GLY A 401 29.39 3.07 16.30
CA GLY A 401 28.47 3.66 17.26
C GLY A 401 28.88 5.09 17.58
N ALA A 402 28.06 6.04 17.15
CA ALA A 402 28.15 7.43 17.55
C ALA A 402 26.83 8.13 17.24
N LEU A 403 25.74 7.67 17.87
CA LEU A 403 24.55 8.46 18.22
C LEU A 403 23.83 7.71 19.36
N ARG A 404 24.57 7.49 20.47
CA ARG A 404 23.94 7.20 21.76
C ARG A 404 23.25 8.49 22.19
N THR A 405 21.93 8.52 22.00
CA THR A 405 20.99 9.47 22.61
C THR A 405 21.22 10.93 22.21
N LEU A 406 20.32 11.49 21.40
CA LEU A 406 20.26 12.93 21.09
C LEU A 406 19.72 13.78 22.27
N ALA A 407 20.11 13.51 23.52
CA ALA A 407 19.69 14.31 24.66
C ALA A 407 20.82 14.51 25.67
N GLU A 408 21.12 15.78 25.97
CA GLU A 408 21.93 16.18 27.13
C GLU A 408 21.17 15.89 28.44
N PRO A 409 21.86 15.52 29.54
CA PRO A 409 21.22 15.35 30.84
C PRO A 409 20.74 16.70 31.39
N GLY A 410 19.43 16.88 31.45
CA GLY A 410 18.76 18.07 31.98
C GLY A 410 17.78 17.74 33.12
N PRO A 411 17.13 18.74 33.75
CA PRO A 411 16.03 18.50 34.69
C PRO A 411 14.88 17.74 33.99
N PRO A 412 14.05 16.99 34.73
CA PRO A 412 12.98 16.21 34.13
C PRO A 412 12.01 17.11 33.38
N GLN A 413 11.72 16.89 32.12
CA GLN A 413 10.77 17.70 31.35
C GLN A 413 9.34 17.20 31.54
N ILE A 414 8.41 18.09 31.89
CA ILE A 414 6.97 17.75 31.91
C ILE A 414 6.43 17.80 30.48
N LEU A 415 5.94 16.65 30.00
CA LEU A 415 5.38 16.48 28.65
C LEU A 415 3.87 16.73 28.64
N PHE A 416 3.17 16.30 29.68
CA PHE A 416 1.76 16.61 29.91
C PHE A 416 1.48 16.79 31.39
N PRO A 417 0.73 17.83 31.78
CA PRO A 417 0.25 18.91 30.90
C PRO A 417 1.36 19.95 30.59
N PRO A 418 1.39 20.58 29.40
CA PRO A 418 2.43 21.58 29.09
C PRO A 418 2.22 22.90 29.82
N GLN A 419 3.25 23.75 29.84
CA GLN A 419 3.16 25.10 30.42
C GLN A 419 2.01 25.90 29.80
N ASN A 420 1.18 26.48 30.67
CA ASN A 420 -0.02 27.25 30.34
C ASN A 420 -1.12 26.45 29.62
N ALA A 421 -1.16 25.12 29.74
CA ALA A 421 -2.24 24.32 29.20
C ALA A 421 -3.59 24.67 29.82
N GLU A 422 -4.63 24.76 28.98
CA GLU A 422 -6.02 24.77 29.43
C GLU A 422 -6.59 23.36 29.37
N LEU A 423 -6.89 22.80 30.54
CA LEU A 423 -7.41 21.45 30.72
C LEU A 423 -8.92 21.52 30.98
N TRP A 424 -9.69 20.77 30.21
CA TRP A 424 -11.14 20.76 30.36
C TRP A 424 -11.54 19.74 31.40
N GLY A 425 -12.07 20.19 32.55
CA GLY A 425 -12.50 19.34 33.68
C GLY A 425 -14.01 19.07 33.77
N GLY A 426 -14.79 19.39 32.73
CA GLY A 426 -16.25 19.26 32.74
C GLY A 426 -16.79 17.92 32.22
N ALA A 427 -18.01 17.54 32.64
CA ALA A 427 -18.72 16.38 32.11
C ALA A 427 -19.04 16.55 30.61
N ILE A 428 -18.66 15.58 29.78
CA ILE A 428 -19.05 15.52 28.37
C ILE A 428 -20.15 14.47 28.26
N ASN A 429 -21.37 14.89 27.87
CA ASN A 429 -22.52 13.99 27.67
C ASN A 429 -22.87 13.10 28.90
N GLY A 430 -22.82 13.65 30.11
CA GLY A 430 -23.27 12.96 31.33
C GLY A 430 -22.38 11.81 31.83
N ARG A 431 -21.20 11.61 31.25
CA ARG A 431 -20.19 10.66 31.74
C ARG A 431 -19.14 11.41 32.58
N SER A 432 -18.80 10.85 33.75
CA SER A 432 -17.70 11.34 34.60
C SER A 432 -16.38 11.28 33.81
N GLN A 433 -15.53 12.31 33.95
CA GLN A 433 -14.25 12.34 33.24
C GLN A 433 -13.30 11.25 33.72
N ARG A 434 -12.49 10.73 32.79
CA ARG A 434 -11.28 9.96 33.12
C ARG A 434 -10.21 10.90 33.64
N ALA A 435 -9.45 10.48 34.65
CA ALA A 435 -8.31 11.22 35.17
C ALA A 435 -7.27 11.47 34.06
N PHE A 436 -6.60 12.62 34.14
CA PHE A 436 -5.49 12.97 33.25
C PHE A 436 -4.26 12.15 33.60
N VAL A 437 -3.67 11.48 32.62
CA VAL A 437 -2.38 10.81 32.80
C VAL A 437 -1.26 11.84 32.68
N LEU A 438 -0.50 12.04 33.75
CA LEU A 438 0.66 12.91 33.77
C LEU A 438 1.81 12.23 33.04
N ALA A 439 2.56 13.00 32.24
CA ALA A 439 3.65 12.45 31.44
C ALA A 439 4.85 13.38 31.48
N GLY A 440 6.04 12.80 31.62
CA GLY A 440 7.29 13.55 31.77
C GLY A 440 8.48 12.67 31.47
N ARG A 441 9.61 13.30 31.16
CA ARG A 441 10.88 12.67 30.82
C ARG A 441 11.94 13.12 31.81
N GLY A 442 12.58 12.21 32.52
CA GLY A 442 13.81 12.50 33.28
C GLY A 442 14.60 11.22 33.47
N GLU A 443 15.70 11.30 34.21
CA GLU A 443 16.43 10.09 34.58
C GLU A 443 15.61 9.31 35.61
N GLY A 444 15.40 8.02 35.38
CA GLY A 444 14.63 7.16 36.28
C GLY A 444 13.11 7.42 36.32
N ARG A 445 12.45 6.83 37.33
CA ARG A 445 11.00 6.96 37.52
C ARG A 445 10.70 8.32 38.18
N LEU A 446 9.83 9.10 37.54
CA LEU A 446 9.44 10.42 38.03
C LEU A 446 8.39 10.32 39.12
N SER A 447 8.56 11.13 40.17
CA SER A 447 7.56 11.42 41.18
C SER A 447 6.80 12.69 40.81
N TRP A 448 5.46 12.64 40.90
CA TRP A 448 4.57 13.68 40.41
C TRP A 448 3.82 14.33 41.57
N TYR A 449 3.70 15.66 41.51
CA TYR A 449 2.99 16.46 42.51
C TYR A 449 2.08 17.50 41.84
N ILE A 450 0.90 17.69 42.39
CA ILE A 450 -0.07 18.71 41.99
C ILE A 450 -0.27 19.63 43.18
N ASP A 451 0.14 20.90 43.03
CA ASP A 451 0.16 21.90 44.11
C ASP A 451 0.87 21.44 45.41
N GLY A 452 1.84 20.53 45.26
CA GLY A 452 2.63 19.99 46.36
C GLY A 452 2.15 18.64 46.90
N GLU A 453 0.96 18.19 46.51
CA GLU A 453 0.41 16.88 46.91
C GLU A 453 0.78 15.80 45.87
N PRO A 454 1.16 14.58 46.29
CA PRO A 454 1.53 13.51 45.36
C PRO A 454 0.35 13.07 44.48
N SER A 455 0.63 12.77 43.20
CA SER A 455 -0.40 12.25 42.28
C SER A 455 -0.79 10.81 42.62
N GLU A 456 -2.01 10.42 42.26
CA GLU A 456 -2.44 9.02 42.31
C GLU A 456 -1.79 8.19 41.19
N LEU A 457 -1.85 6.87 41.30
CA LEU A 457 -1.46 5.93 40.24
C LEU A 457 -2.70 5.14 39.80
N ASP A 458 -2.83 4.89 38.49
CA ASP A 458 -3.86 3.99 37.97
C ASP A 458 -3.49 2.50 38.13
N ASP A 459 -4.39 1.60 37.72
CA ASP A 459 -4.18 0.14 37.78
C ASP A 459 -2.97 -0.34 36.95
N ALA A 460 -2.50 0.47 35.99
CA ALA A 460 -1.31 0.22 35.18
C ALA A 460 -0.04 0.86 35.78
N GLY A 461 -0.15 1.54 36.93
CA GLY A 461 0.94 2.22 37.62
C GLY A 461 1.34 3.56 37.00
N ALA A 462 0.50 4.16 36.14
CA ALA A 462 0.73 5.46 35.53
C ALA A 462 0.22 6.60 36.45
N PRO A 463 0.95 7.72 36.57
CA PRO A 463 0.55 8.84 37.41
C PRO A 463 -0.68 9.55 36.81
N VAL A 464 -1.75 9.64 37.60
CA VAL A 464 -3.01 10.23 37.18
C VAL A 464 -3.43 11.38 38.09
N TRP A 465 -4.16 12.32 37.51
CA TRP A 465 -4.70 13.49 38.19
C TRP A 465 -6.11 13.79 37.71
N ALA A 466 -7.08 13.81 38.63
CA ALA A 466 -8.43 14.30 38.38
C ALA A 466 -8.61 15.64 39.11
N PRO A 467 -8.76 16.78 38.40
CA PRO A 467 -8.97 18.06 39.05
C PRO A 467 -10.36 18.13 39.69
N GLU A 468 -10.42 18.47 40.98
CA GLU A 468 -11.68 18.59 41.71
C GLU A 468 -12.47 19.86 41.36
N ARG A 469 -11.78 20.93 40.95
CA ARG A 469 -12.36 22.25 40.71
C ARG A 469 -11.70 22.95 39.52
N PRO A 470 -12.41 23.78 38.75
CA PRO A 470 -11.76 24.70 37.81
C PRO A 470 -10.89 25.72 38.56
N GLY A 471 -9.72 26.06 38.01
CA GLY A 471 -8.72 26.90 38.69
C GLY A 471 -7.32 26.78 38.08
N PHE A 472 -6.33 27.41 38.70
CA PHE A 472 -4.93 27.27 38.31
C PHE A 472 -4.25 26.25 39.21
N TYR A 473 -3.46 25.36 38.59
CA TYR A 473 -2.72 24.29 39.26
C TYR A 473 -1.25 24.32 38.83
N THR A 474 -0.35 23.92 39.73
CA THR A 474 1.07 23.72 39.46
C THR A 474 1.39 22.23 39.46
N VAL A 475 1.76 21.69 38.30
CA VAL A 475 2.23 20.30 38.18
C VAL A 475 3.75 20.29 38.27
N THR A 476 4.29 19.44 39.14
CA THR A 476 5.73 19.27 39.37
C THR A 476 6.14 17.83 39.10
N ALA A 477 7.23 17.64 38.36
CA ALA A 477 7.89 16.34 38.18
C ALA A 477 9.26 16.38 38.83
N VAL A 478 9.58 15.34 39.60
CA VAL A 478 10.83 15.18 40.34
C VAL A 478 11.48 13.87 39.94
N ASP A 479 12.77 13.89 39.60
CA ASP A 479 13.54 12.68 39.32
C ASP A 479 14.23 12.11 40.58
N PRO A 480 14.80 10.90 40.54
CA PRO A 480 15.48 10.28 41.69
C PRO A 480 16.71 11.05 42.20
N ASP A 481 17.30 11.92 41.36
CA ASP A 481 18.42 12.79 41.74
C ASP A 481 17.95 14.12 42.35
N GLY A 482 16.65 14.31 42.50
CA GLY A 482 16.04 15.48 43.11
C GLY A 482 15.94 16.70 42.18
N ARG A 483 16.22 16.56 40.88
CA ARG A 483 15.98 17.63 39.91
C ARG A 483 14.49 17.75 39.66
N THR A 484 14.02 18.98 39.46
CA THR A 484 12.60 19.27 39.33
C THR A 484 12.29 20.13 38.11
N SER A 485 11.14 19.90 37.50
CA SER A 485 10.49 20.89 36.62
C SER A 485 9.06 21.14 37.07
N ARG A 486 8.56 22.32 36.75
CA ARG A 486 7.22 22.77 37.12
C ARG A 486 6.53 23.39 35.91
N VAL A 487 5.24 23.12 35.78
CA VAL A 487 4.37 23.75 34.80
C VAL A 487 3.12 24.29 35.48
N LYS A 488 2.66 25.46 35.05
CA LYS A 488 1.37 26.02 35.48
C LYS A 488 0.32 25.67 34.45
N VAL A 489 -0.84 25.22 34.90
CA VAL A 489 -1.97 24.85 34.03
C VAL A 489 -3.26 25.43 34.57
N ARG A 490 -4.23 25.63 33.69
CA ARG A 490 -5.55 26.17 34.03
C ARG A 490 -6.60 25.11 33.72
N VAL A 491 -7.37 24.72 34.72
CA VAL A 491 -8.54 23.85 34.54
C VAL A 491 -9.76 24.72 34.28
N VAL A 492 -10.47 24.46 33.18
CA VAL A 492 -11.71 25.14 32.79
C VAL A 492 -12.87 24.16 32.75
N THR A 493 -14.06 24.64 33.05
CA THR A 493 -15.32 23.91 32.90
C THR A 493 -16.09 24.51 31.72
N GLY A 494 -16.74 23.67 30.91
CA GLY A 494 -17.64 24.10 29.82
C GLY A 494 -18.65 25.15 30.29
N PRO A 495 -19.10 26.07 29.41
CA PRO A 495 -20.34 26.79 29.69
C PRO A 495 -21.46 25.76 29.89
N ALA A 496 -22.25 25.97 30.95
CA ALA A 496 -23.37 25.12 31.34
C ALA A 496 -24.42 24.98 30.22
#